data_AF-A0AAW5P376-F1
#
_entry.id   AF-A0AAW5P376-F1
#
_cell.length_a   1.000
_cell.length_b   1.000
_cell.length_c   1.000
_cell.angle_alpha   90.00
_cell.angle_beta   90.00
_cell.angle_gamma   90.00
#
_symmetry.space_group_name_H-M   'P 1'
#
loop_
_entity.id
_entity.type
_entity.pdbx_description
1 polymer ?
#
loop_
_entity_poly.entity_id
_entity_poly.type
_entity_poly.pdbx_seq_one_letter_code
_entity_poly.pdbx_strand_id
1 'polypeptide(L)'
;MPYSAEISRQQPTAILFLLDQSASMQEPFGGAEKTGDAAPSRARVLADTVNDLLQNLVLRCAKEEGVRDYFHVGVIGYGQRVRRLVQPTEGYDPGTGLVPISHLADRPQRMEQRVKEVDDGDGGTTETRVKTPIWFDPQAKNGTPMCQALDLAAQSVRDWIDQHPHSFPPIVLNVTDGEATDGDPLRYAQELRSFATDDGEVLLFNIHLSASEEAPVELPSAADEVPTDDEYAEVLFQMSSRLPFSMRSAAEQEGYSVTLDTRGFVFNADPVSLVTFLEIGTRPSNLR
;
A
#
# COMPACT_ATOMS: atom_id res chain seq x y z
N MET A 1 -10.44 17.24 -15.63
CA MET A 1 -9.74 17.49 -14.35
C MET A 1 -8.76 16.36 -14.17
N PRO A 2 -7.56 16.56 -13.60
CA PRO A 2 -6.70 15.42 -13.31
C PRO A 2 -7.34 14.52 -12.25
N TYR A 3 -6.97 13.25 -12.22
CA TYR A 3 -7.43 12.21 -11.31
C TYR A 3 -8.94 11.95 -11.41
N SER A 4 -9.44 11.85 -12.63
CA SER A 4 -10.86 11.62 -12.92
C SER A 4 -11.12 10.51 -13.94
N ALA A 5 -10.08 9.88 -14.47
CA ALA A 5 -10.22 8.74 -15.37
C ALA A 5 -10.93 7.58 -14.66
N GLU A 6 -11.86 6.95 -15.37
CA GLU A 6 -12.61 5.81 -14.86
C GLU A 6 -11.73 4.57 -14.83
N ILE A 7 -11.71 3.88 -13.69
CA ILE A 7 -10.99 2.61 -13.55
C ILE A 7 -11.89 1.49 -14.09
N SER A 8 -11.44 0.84 -15.16
CA SER A 8 -12.17 -0.23 -15.83
C SER A 8 -11.23 -1.29 -16.42
N ARG A 9 -11.77 -2.35 -17.02
CA ARG A 9 -10.95 -3.37 -17.72
C ARG A 9 -10.20 -2.81 -18.94
N GLN A 10 -10.74 -1.76 -19.56
CA GLN A 10 -10.13 -1.13 -20.73
C GLN A 10 -9.13 -0.04 -20.32
N GLN A 11 -9.30 0.51 -19.11
CA GLN A 11 -8.45 1.54 -18.51
C GLN A 11 -8.12 1.13 -17.07
N PRO A 12 -7.25 0.12 -16.87
CA PRO A 12 -6.87 -0.32 -15.53
C PRO A 12 -5.99 0.74 -14.86
N THR A 13 -5.92 0.72 -13.53
CA THR A 13 -4.91 1.50 -12.79
C THR A 13 -3.85 0.58 -12.17
N ALA A 14 -2.66 1.11 -11.94
CA ALA A 14 -1.58 0.41 -11.25
C ALA A 14 -1.57 0.72 -9.76
N ILE A 15 -1.39 -0.32 -8.93
CA ILE A 15 -1.15 -0.21 -7.49
C ILE A 15 0.16 -0.93 -7.18
N LEU A 16 1.15 -0.21 -6.67
CA LEU A 16 2.47 -0.76 -6.34
C LEU A 16 2.77 -0.58 -4.87
N PHE A 17 3.01 -1.68 -4.17
CA PHE A 17 3.42 -1.67 -2.76
C PHE A 17 4.94 -1.76 -2.65
N LEU A 18 5.56 -0.84 -1.92
CA LEU A 18 6.96 -0.91 -1.49
C LEU A 18 6.95 -1.26 0.00
N LEU A 19 7.47 -2.43 0.33
CA LEU A 19 7.40 -3.01 1.66
C LEU A 19 8.79 -3.07 2.27
N ASP A 20 8.96 -2.36 3.36
CA ASP A 20 10.15 -2.48 4.17
C ASP A 20 10.24 -3.86 4.82
N GLN A 21 11.38 -4.51 4.61
CA GLN A 21 11.77 -5.81 5.13
C GLN A 21 13.12 -5.71 5.82
N SER A 22 13.48 -4.53 6.35
CA SER A 22 14.69 -4.27 7.14
C SER A 22 14.69 -5.01 8.48
N ALA A 23 15.81 -4.97 9.20
CA ALA A 23 15.95 -5.63 10.49
C ALA A 23 15.10 -4.99 11.61
N SER A 24 14.86 -3.67 11.56
CA SER A 24 14.00 -2.95 12.54
C SER A 24 12.57 -3.46 12.51
N MET A 25 12.11 -3.99 11.38
CA MET A 25 10.80 -4.62 11.25
C MET A 25 10.62 -5.91 12.09
N GLN A 26 11.66 -6.39 12.77
CA GLN A 26 11.56 -7.44 13.80
C GLN A 26 10.96 -6.94 15.11
N GLU A 27 11.00 -5.63 15.36
CA GLU A 27 10.48 -5.04 16.58
C GLU A 27 8.97 -5.31 16.74
N PRO A 28 8.49 -5.43 17.99
CA PRO A 28 7.07 -5.52 18.27
C PRO A 28 6.30 -4.33 17.68
N PHE A 29 5.13 -4.59 17.13
CA PHE A 29 4.24 -3.52 16.71
C PHE A 29 3.57 -2.87 17.94
N GLY A 30 3.77 -1.57 18.14
CA GLY A 30 3.30 -0.84 19.33
C GLY A 30 1.77 -0.82 19.48
N GLY A 31 1.03 -0.83 18.38
CA GLY A 31 -0.43 -0.85 18.36
C GLY A 31 -1.08 -2.24 18.40
N ALA A 32 -0.34 -3.32 18.69
CA ALA A 32 -0.92 -4.67 18.71
C ALA A 32 -1.74 -4.92 19.99
N GLU A 33 -2.92 -5.55 19.86
CA GLU A 33 -3.74 -5.99 21.01
C GLU A 33 -2.99 -6.93 21.96
N LYS A 34 -1.98 -7.65 21.44
CA LYS A 34 -1.11 -8.54 22.23
C LYS A 34 0.18 -7.80 22.57
N THR A 35 0.43 -7.62 23.87
CA THR A 35 1.64 -6.98 24.40
C THR A 35 2.67 -8.01 24.90
N GLY A 36 3.95 -7.62 24.97
CA GLY A 36 5.03 -8.47 25.50
C GLY A 36 5.52 -9.54 24.52
N ASP A 37 5.97 -10.70 25.01
CA ASP A 37 6.55 -11.79 24.20
C ASP A 37 5.60 -12.38 23.13
N ALA A 38 4.30 -12.06 23.22
CA ALA A 38 3.27 -12.50 22.28
C ALA A 38 2.91 -11.46 21.20
N ALA A 39 3.53 -10.27 21.25
CA ALA A 39 3.29 -9.20 20.28
C ALA A 39 3.82 -9.61 18.89
N PRO A 40 3.00 -9.48 17.82
CA PRO A 40 3.50 -9.71 16.47
C PRO A 40 4.55 -8.65 16.10
N SER A 41 5.55 -9.05 15.31
CA SER A 41 6.53 -8.10 14.77
C SER A 41 5.89 -7.17 13.74
N ARG A 42 6.44 -5.97 13.54
CA ARG A 42 6.00 -5.04 12.48
C ARG A 42 5.97 -5.72 11.11
N ALA A 43 6.98 -6.53 10.78
CA ALA A 43 7.03 -7.30 9.54
C ALA A 43 5.83 -8.24 9.39
N ARG A 44 5.42 -8.90 10.47
CA ARG A 44 4.26 -9.80 10.45
C ARG A 44 2.98 -9.03 10.25
N VAL A 45 2.78 -7.95 11.00
CA VAL A 45 1.62 -7.07 10.89
C VAL A 45 1.51 -6.48 9.48
N LEU A 46 2.61 -5.95 8.94
CA LEU A 46 2.67 -5.41 7.58
C LEU A 46 2.32 -6.49 6.54
N ALA A 47 2.93 -7.67 6.63
CA ALA A 47 2.68 -8.73 5.65
C ALA A 47 1.24 -9.23 5.72
N ASP A 48 0.68 -9.44 6.92
CA ASP A 48 -0.71 -9.86 7.07
C ASP A 48 -1.67 -8.80 6.53
N THR A 49 -1.45 -7.52 6.86
CA THR A 49 -2.29 -6.42 6.39
C THR A 49 -2.27 -6.31 4.88
N VAL A 50 -1.10 -6.34 4.26
CA VAL A 50 -1.00 -6.22 2.80
C VAL A 50 -1.57 -7.45 2.11
N ASN A 51 -1.36 -8.68 2.62
CA ASN A 51 -2.03 -9.87 2.08
C ASN A 51 -3.56 -9.74 2.18
N ASP A 52 -4.10 -9.31 3.32
CA ASP A 52 -5.54 -9.08 3.48
C ASP A 52 -6.05 -7.99 2.53
N LEU A 53 -5.26 -6.94 2.29
CA LEU A 53 -5.57 -5.90 1.30
C LEU A 53 -5.61 -6.43 -0.13
N LEU A 54 -4.62 -7.24 -0.52
CA LEU A 54 -4.60 -7.89 -1.83
C LEU A 54 -5.82 -8.80 -2.00
N GLN A 55 -6.20 -9.54 -0.96
CA GLN A 55 -7.44 -10.32 -0.96
C GLN A 55 -8.67 -9.42 -1.15
N ASN A 56 -8.76 -8.30 -0.44
CA ASN A 56 -9.87 -7.37 -0.58
C ASN A 56 -9.93 -6.75 -1.99
N LEU A 57 -8.79 -6.41 -2.60
CA LEU A 57 -8.73 -5.95 -4.00
C LEU A 57 -9.24 -7.03 -4.97
N VAL A 58 -8.81 -8.29 -4.78
CA VAL A 58 -9.30 -9.42 -5.58
C VAL A 58 -10.82 -9.58 -5.43
N LEU A 59 -11.33 -9.56 -4.20
CA LEU A 59 -12.77 -9.71 -3.92
C LEU A 59 -13.60 -8.57 -4.51
N ARG A 60 -13.10 -7.33 -4.50
CA ARG A 60 -13.75 -6.18 -5.18
C ARG A 60 -13.86 -6.36 -6.69
N CYS A 61 -12.88 -7.03 -7.28
CA CYS A 61 -12.81 -7.33 -8.70
C CYS A 61 -13.57 -8.60 -9.10
N ALA A 62 -14.00 -9.42 -8.14
CA ALA A 62 -14.72 -10.66 -8.38
C ALA A 62 -16.16 -10.38 -8.85
N LYS A 63 -16.54 -11.02 -9.96
CA LYS A 63 -17.89 -11.05 -10.55
C LYS A 63 -18.27 -12.50 -10.89
N GLU A 64 -19.51 -12.71 -11.30
CA GLU A 64 -20.01 -14.06 -11.66
C GLU A 64 -19.15 -14.73 -12.75
N GLU A 65 -18.67 -13.96 -13.73
CA GLU A 65 -17.80 -14.48 -14.81
C GLU A 65 -16.30 -14.60 -14.47
N GLY A 66 -15.89 -14.24 -13.25
CA GLY A 66 -14.50 -14.27 -12.80
C GLY A 66 -13.98 -12.93 -12.26
N VAL A 67 -12.66 -12.81 -12.12
CA VAL A 67 -12.01 -11.60 -11.61
C VAL A 67 -11.74 -10.63 -12.77
N ARG A 68 -12.25 -9.41 -12.68
CA ARG A 68 -12.06 -8.36 -13.70
C ARG A 68 -10.78 -7.57 -13.43
N ASP A 69 -9.93 -7.43 -14.45
CA ASP A 69 -8.67 -6.70 -14.34
C ASP A 69 -8.85 -5.18 -14.32
N TYR A 70 -9.36 -4.66 -13.21
CA TYR A 70 -9.42 -3.22 -12.92
C TYR A 70 -8.08 -2.68 -12.39
N PHE A 71 -7.28 -3.56 -11.78
CA PHE A 71 -6.01 -3.21 -11.16
C PHE A 71 -4.87 -4.07 -11.71
N HIS A 72 -3.74 -3.44 -11.99
CA HIS A 72 -2.45 -4.11 -12.14
C HIS A 72 -1.65 -3.89 -10.86
N VAL A 73 -1.30 -4.95 -10.15
CA VAL A 73 -0.71 -4.88 -8.82
C VAL A 73 0.73 -5.35 -8.82
N GLY A 74 1.60 -4.63 -8.11
CA GLY A 74 2.97 -5.06 -7.82
C GLY A 74 3.28 -4.97 -6.34
N VAL A 75 4.23 -5.79 -5.91
CA VAL A 75 4.76 -5.75 -4.55
C VAL A 75 6.27 -5.87 -4.63
N ILE A 76 6.99 -4.87 -4.15
CA ILE A 76 8.44 -4.83 -4.03
C ILE A 76 8.79 -4.85 -2.55
N GLY A 77 9.53 -5.87 -2.13
CA GLY A 77 10.14 -5.90 -0.79
C GLY A 77 11.56 -5.35 -0.85
N TYR A 78 11.94 -4.51 0.11
CA TYR A 78 13.30 -3.99 0.22
C TYR A 78 13.86 -4.21 1.63
N GLY A 79 15.10 -4.67 1.71
CA GLY A 79 15.74 -5.11 2.96
C GLY A 79 17.15 -5.60 2.63
N GLN A 80 17.43 -6.89 2.88
CA GLN A 80 18.65 -7.56 2.37
C GLN A 80 18.84 -7.44 0.85
N ARG A 81 17.75 -7.45 0.10
CA ARG A 81 17.72 -7.25 -1.35
C ARG A 81 16.43 -6.53 -1.70
N VAL A 82 16.47 -5.67 -2.72
CA VAL A 82 15.27 -5.16 -3.38
C VAL A 82 14.79 -6.20 -4.38
N ARG A 83 13.54 -6.66 -4.26
CA ARG A 83 12.96 -7.67 -5.16
C ARG A 83 11.45 -7.56 -5.26
N ARG A 84 10.90 -7.98 -6.40
CA ARG A 84 9.47 -8.21 -6.57
C ARG A 84 9.06 -9.46 -5.78
N LEU A 85 8.03 -9.34 -4.93
CA LEU A 85 7.49 -10.43 -4.11
C LEU A 85 6.37 -11.19 -4.82
N VAL A 86 5.67 -10.53 -5.73
CA VAL A 86 4.71 -11.14 -6.66
C VAL A 86 5.33 -11.18 -8.05
N GLN A 87 5.11 -12.28 -8.78
CA GLN A 87 5.70 -12.47 -10.10
C GLN A 87 4.60 -12.63 -11.17
N PRO A 88 4.89 -12.18 -12.40
CA PRO A 88 4.03 -12.47 -13.55
C PRO A 88 3.90 -13.97 -13.77
N THR A 89 2.85 -14.36 -14.50
CA THR A 89 2.62 -15.75 -14.84
C THR A 89 3.54 -16.18 -15.98
N GLU A 90 3.95 -17.45 -16.01
CA GLU A 90 4.61 -18.01 -17.20
C GLU A 90 3.75 -17.74 -18.44
N GLY A 91 4.29 -16.99 -19.41
CA GLY A 91 3.60 -16.59 -20.65
C GLY A 91 2.98 -15.18 -20.64
N TYR A 92 2.94 -14.49 -19.50
CA TYR A 92 2.55 -13.08 -19.41
C TYR A 92 3.57 -12.34 -18.55
N ASP A 93 4.59 -11.76 -19.18
CA ASP A 93 5.54 -10.85 -18.54
C ASP A 93 5.51 -9.52 -19.30
N PRO A 94 4.77 -8.51 -18.80
CA PRO A 94 4.72 -7.20 -19.45
C PRO A 94 6.02 -6.40 -19.27
N GLY A 95 7.06 -6.97 -18.63
CA GLY A 95 8.32 -6.30 -18.30
C GLY A 95 8.22 -5.34 -17.11
N THR A 96 7.01 -4.81 -16.85
CA THR A 96 6.72 -3.86 -15.78
C THR A 96 6.86 -4.46 -14.37
N GLY A 97 6.66 -5.77 -14.22
CA GLY A 97 6.55 -6.40 -12.89
C GLY A 97 5.24 -6.11 -12.15
N LEU A 98 4.28 -5.46 -12.81
CA LEU A 98 2.91 -5.29 -12.33
C LEU A 98 2.03 -6.36 -12.99
N VAL A 99 1.26 -7.09 -12.19
CA VAL A 99 0.44 -8.21 -12.65
C VAL A 99 -1.05 -7.87 -12.61
N PRO A 100 -1.86 -8.27 -13.60
CA PRO A 100 -3.30 -8.14 -13.52
C PRO A 100 -3.86 -8.82 -12.26
N ILE A 101 -4.84 -8.19 -11.61
CA ILE A 101 -5.39 -8.67 -10.34
C ILE A 101 -6.00 -10.08 -10.46
N SER A 102 -6.51 -10.47 -11.63
CA SER A 102 -6.96 -11.86 -11.88
C SER A 102 -5.81 -12.86 -11.80
N HIS A 103 -4.65 -12.52 -12.35
CA HIS A 103 -3.46 -13.38 -12.27
C HIS A 103 -2.93 -13.50 -10.84
N LEU A 104 -3.01 -12.40 -10.07
CA LEU A 104 -2.70 -12.43 -8.64
C LEU A 104 -3.66 -13.36 -7.88
N ALA A 105 -4.96 -13.28 -8.17
CA ALA A 105 -6.00 -14.08 -7.53
C ALA A 105 -5.80 -15.60 -7.70
N ASP A 106 -5.35 -16.01 -8.89
CA ASP A 106 -5.18 -17.43 -9.24
C ASP A 106 -3.92 -18.07 -8.65
N ARG A 107 -2.99 -17.28 -8.10
CA ARG A 107 -1.67 -17.76 -7.66
C ARG A 107 -1.22 -17.22 -6.31
N PRO A 108 -1.97 -17.49 -5.23
CA PRO A 108 -1.42 -17.36 -3.89
C PRO A 108 -0.24 -18.33 -3.71
N GLN A 109 0.79 -17.90 -2.98
CA GLN A 109 1.90 -18.77 -2.57
C GLN A 109 1.38 -19.94 -1.73
N ARG A 110 0.39 -19.70 -0.87
CA ARG A 110 -0.34 -20.74 -0.12
C ARG A 110 -1.72 -20.27 0.32
N MET A 111 -2.58 -21.22 0.67
CA MET A 111 -3.80 -20.96 1.43
C MET A 111 -3.53 -21.24 2.91
N GLU A 112 -3.65 -20.23 3.75
CA GLU A 112 -3.53 -20.33 5.21
C GLU A 112 -4.94 -20.48 5.83
N GLN A 113 -5.09 -21.39 6.79
CA GLN A 113 -6.35 -21.55 7.50
C GLN A 113 -6.34 -20.67 8.75
N ARG A 114 -7.16 -19.62 8.77
CA ARG A 114 -7.30 -18.69 9.89
C ARG A 114 -8.62 -18.96 10.61
N VAL A 115 -8.61 -18.89 11.94
CA VAL A 115 -9.84 -18.90 12.73
C VAL A 115 -10.32 -17.45 12.84
N LYS A 116 -11.54 -17.18 12.40
CA LYS A 116 -12.22 -15.91 12.62
C LYS A 116 -13.38 -16.14 13.58
N GLU A 117 -13.46 -15.33 14.62
CA GLU A 117 -14.67 -15.24 15.43
C GLU A 117 -15.71 -14.45 14.65
N VAL A 118 -16.88 -15.03 14.47
CA VAL A 118 -18.01 -14.40 13.79
C VAL A 118 -19.13 -14.30 14.80
N ASP A 119 -19.77 -13.12 14.86
CA ASP A 119 -20.97 -12.91 15.67
C ASP A 119 -22.04 -13.92 15.23
N ASP A 120 -22.58 -14.67 16.19
CA ASP A 120 -23.58 -15.70 15.93
C ASP A 120 -25.01 -15.14 15.79
N GLY A 121 -25.19 -13.83 15.96
CA GLY A 121 -26.46 -13.13 15.88
C GLY A 121 -27.31 -13.22 17.15
N ASP A 122 -26.90 -14.01 18.14
CA ASP A 122 -27.56 -14.19 19.45
C ASP A 122 -26.70 -13.60 20.61
N GLY A 123 -25.66 -12.82 20.27
CA GLY A 123 -24.76 -12.19 21.22
C GLY A 123 -23.58 -13.06 21.68
N GLY A 124 -23.34 -14.18 21.00
CA GLY A 124 -22.15 -15.02 21.15
C GLY A 124 -21.22 -14.93 19.94
N THR A 125 -20.04 -15.57 20.05
CA THR A 125 -19.09 -15.70 18.94
C THR A 125 -18.92 -17.17 18.55
N THR A 126 -18.96 -17.45 17.25
CA THR A 126 -18.65 -18.77 16.69
C THR A 126 -17.31 -18.72 15.96
N GLU A 127 -16.41 -19.64 16.30
CA GLU A 127 -15.16 -19.82 15.57
C GLU A 127 -15.39 -20.45 14.19
N THR A 128 -15.12 -19.69 13.14
CA THR A 128 -15.16 -20.16 11.76
C THR A 128 -13.77 -20.29 11.17
N ARG A 129 -13.47 -21.44 10.57
CA ARG A 129 -12.20 -21.68 9.87
C ARG A 129 -12.30 -21.17 8.43
N VAL A 130 -11.59 -20.09 8.13
CA VAL A 130 -11.57 -19.44 6.81
C VAL A 130 -10.23 -19.69 6.13
N LYS A 131 -10.24 -20.02 4.84
CA LYS A 131 -9.03 -20.10 4.02
C LYS A 131 -8.69 -18.71 3.49
N THR A 132 -7.49 -18.24 3.82
CA THR A 132 -6.97 -16.92 3.45
C THR A 132 -5.78 -17.11 2.50
N PRO A 133 -5.78 -16.51 1.30
CA PRO A 133 -4.64 -16.55 0.40
C PRO A 133 -3.47 -15.72 0.97
N ILE A 134 -2.26 -16.26 0.84
CA ILE A 134 -1.01 -15.58 1.19
C ILE A 134 -0.13 -15.54 -0.05
N TRP A 135 0.33 -14.35 -0.44
CA TRP A 135 1.19 -14.14 -1.60
C TRP A 135 2.66 -14.01 -1.23
N PHE A 136 2.96 -13.56 -0.01
CA PHE A 136 4.33 -13.47 0.48
C PHE A 136 4.39 -13.58 2.00
N ASP A 137 5.54 -14.07 2.47
CA ASP A 137 5.86 -14.19 3.89
C ASP A 137 6.44 -12.90 4.47
N PRO A 138 6.23 -12.62 5.76
CA PRO A 138 6.95 -11.55 6.45
C PRO A 138 8.46 -11.80 6.38
N GLN A 139 9.21 -10.72 6.19
CA GLN A 139 10.67 -10.73 6.19
C GLN A 139 11.15 -9.50 6.94
N ALA A 140 12.22 -9.66 7.70
CA ALA A 140 12.89 -8.57 8.41
C ALA A 140 14.39 -8.89 8.50
N LYS A 141 15.16 -8.45 7.50
CA LYS A 141 16.57 -8.76 7.30
C LYS A 141 17.34 -7.57 6.74
N ASN A 142 18.48 -7.27 7.37
CA ASN A 142 19.49 -6.29 6.95
C ASN A 142 18.98 -4.83 6.88
N GLY A 143 19.63 -3.96 6.09
CA GLY A 143 19.33 -2.52 6.02
C GLY A 143 18.08 -2.19 5.21
N THR A 144 17.89 -0.90 4.95
CA THR A 144 16.68 -0.31 4.37
C THR A 144 17.03 0.39 3.05
N PRO A 145 17.24 -0.35 1.94
CA PRO A 145 17.63 0.23 0.66
C PRO A 145 16.44 0.87 -0.07
N MET A 146 15.90 1.94 0.52
CA MET A 146 14.70 2.64 0.04
C MET A 146 14.95 3.35 -1.30
N CYS A 147 16.14 3.91 -1.52
CA CYS A 147 16.48 4.55 -2.79
C CYS A 147 16.41 3.54 -3.94
N GLN A 148 16.98 2.36 -3.77
CA GLN A 148 16.90 1.28 -4.75
C GLN A 148 15.45 0.78 -4.95
N ALA A 149 14.63 0.75 -3.89
CA ALA A 149 13.24 0.38 -3.98
C ALA A 149 12.43 1.39 -4.82
N LEU A 150 12.63 2.68 -4.57
CA LEU A 150 12.01 3.77 -5.33
C LEU A 150 12.48 3.79 -6.79
N ASP A 151 13.77 3.49 -7.05
CA ASP A 151 14.30 3.37 -8.41
C ASP A 151 13.66 2.21 -9.19
N LEU A 152 13.54 1.02 -8.58
CA LEU A 152 12.85 -0.12 -9.19
C LEU A 152 11.36 0.16 -9.39
N ALA A 153 10.74 0.90 -8.46
CA ALA A 153 9.36 1.37 -8.60
C ALA A 153 9.21 2.31 -9.79
N ALA A 154 10.12 3.28 -9.93
CA ALA A 154 10.16 4.24 -11.04
C ALA A 154 10.25 3.52 -12.39
N GLN A 155 11.12 2.51 -12.52
CA GLN A 155 11.22 1.69 -13.74
C GLN A 155 9.89 0.98 -14.03
N SER A 156 9.34 0.28 -13.03
CA SER A 156 8.09 -0.49 -13.16
C SER A 156 6.89 0.38 -13.53
N VAL A 157 6.82 1.58 -12.95
CA VAL A 157 5.76 2.58 -13.17
C VAL A 157 5.90 3.24 -14.55
N ARG A 158 7.11 3.63 -14.97
CA ARG A 158 7.35 4.22 -16.29
C ARG A 158 6.95 3.25 -17.39
N ASP A 159 7.40 2.00 -17.31
CA ASP A 159 7.09 0.97 -18.31
C ASP A 159 5.58 0.68 -18.38
N TRP A 160 4.87 0.79 -17.24
CA TRP A 160 3.42 0.62 -17.22
C TRP A 160 2.67 1.81 -17.80
N ILE A 161 3.12 3.04 -17.53
CA ILE A 161 2.54 4.27 -18.09
C ILE A 161 2.68 4.28 -19.61
N ASP A 162 3.82 3.87 -20.15
CA ASP A 162 4.04 3.75 -21.60
C ASP A 162 3.02 2.81 -22.27
N GLN A 163 2.54 1.82 -21.53
CA GLN A 163 1.51 0.86 -21.98
C GLN A 163 0.07 1.33 -21.71
N HIS A 164 -0.14 2.24 -20.75
CA HIS A 164 -1.45 2.71 -20.28
C HIS A 164 -1.52 4.24 -20.13
N PRO A 165 -1.20 5.02 -21.17
CA PRO A 165 -1.03 6.48 -21.05
C PRO A 165 -2.31 7.23 -20.69
N HIS A 166 -3.49 6.64 -20.96
CA HIS A 166 -4.80 7.27 -20.71
C HIS A 166 -5.48 6.79 -19.42
N SER A 167 -4.82 5.93 -18.65
CA SER A 167 -5.38 5.39 -17.42
C SER A 167 -5.30 6.38 -16.26
N PHE A 168 -6.07 6.13 -15.20
CA PHE A 168 -5.83 6.76 -13.90
C PHE A 168 -4.37 6.49 -13.48
N PRO A 169 -3.65 7.51 -12.96
CA PRO A 169 -2.22 7.37 -12.70
C PRO A 169 -1.90 6.32 -11.63
N PRO A 170 -0.73 5.67 -11.71
CA PRO A 170 -0.30 4.70 -10.71
C PRO A 170 -0.30 5.24 -9.28
N ILE A 171 -0.71 4.39 -8.34
CA ILE A 171 -0.63 4.65 -6.90
C ILE A 171 0.49 3.77 -6.33
N VAL A 172 1.47 4.39 -5.69
CA VAL A 172 2.59 3.73 -5.02
C VAL A 172 2.44 3.92 -3.52
N LEU A 173 2.35 2.82 -2.77
CA LEU A 173 2.28 2.85 -1.30
C LEU A 173 3.60 2.33 -0.74
N ASN A 174 4.34 3.20 -0.07
CA ASN A 174 5.55 2.85 0.65
C ASN A 174 5.23 2.66 2.14
N VAL A 175 5.56 1.50 2.69
CA VAL A 175 5.33 1.15 4.10
C VAL A 175 6.68 0.82 4.74
N THR A 176 7.09 1.60 5.72
CA THR A 176 8.42 1.56 6.33
C THR A 176 8.41 1.98 7.79
N ASP A 177 9.38 1.51 8.56
CA ASP A 177 9.61 1.95 9.94
C ASP A 177 10.83 2.88 10.09
N GLY A 178 11.44 3.35 8.99
CA GLY A 178 12.44 4.41 9.09
C GLY A 178 13.50 4.52 7.97
N GLU A 179 14.67 5.01 8.39
CA GLU A 179 15.75 5.59 7.57
C GLU A 179 16.13 4.81 6.31
N ALA A 180 16.24 5.51 5.18
CA ALA A 180 16.92 4.98 4.01
C ALA A 180 18.42 4.81 4.28
N THR A 181 18.92 3.57 4.30
CA THR A 181 20.35 3.28 4.56
C THR A 181 21.24 3.39 3.31
N ASP A 182 20.66 3.76 2.16
CA ASP A 182 21.34 3.78 0.85
C ASP A 182 21.37 5.17 0.19
N GLY A 183 21.07 6.23 0.93
CA GLY A 183 21.21 7.62 0.51
C GLY A 183 19.95 8.45 0.79
N ASP A 184 19.87 9.62 0.14
CA ASP A 184 18.69 10.49 0.21
C ASP A 184 17.56 9.97 -0.69
N PRO A 185 16.43 9.50 -0.13
CA PRO A 185 15.31 8.97 -0.90
C PRO A 185 14.46 10.07 -1.56
N LEU A 186 14.58 11.33 -1.12
CA LEU A 186 13.71 12.42 -1.57
C LEU A 186 13.84 12.66 -3.08
N ARG A 187 15.06 12.58 -3.62
CA ARG A 187 15.29 12.73 -5.08
C ARG A 187 14.60 11.64 -5.90
N TYR A 188 14.59 10.40 -5.40
CA TYR A 188 13.96 9.27 -6.09
C TYR A 188 12.44 9.34 -5.99
N ALA A 189 11.93 9.75 -4.83
CA ALA A 189 10.50 10.01 -4.63
C ALA A 189 10.00 11.13 -5.54
N GLN A 190 10.76 12.22 -5.68
CA GLN A 190 10.44 13.33 -6.59
C GLN A 190 10.47 12.87 -8.06
N GLU A 191 11.46 12.08 -8.47
CA GLU A 191 11.51 11.51 -9.82
C GLU A 191 10.28 10.61 -10.09
N LEU A 192 10.00 9.66 -9.20
CA LEU A 192 8.85 8.75 -9.33
C LEU A 192 7.52 9.52 -9.47
N ARG A 193 7.32 10.55 -8.64
CA ARG A 193 6.12 11.39 -8.68
C ARG A 193 6.03 12.27 -9.92
N SER A 194 7.14 12.58 -10.57
CA SER A 194 7.13 13.39 -11.79
C SER A 194 6.60 12.66 -13.02
N PHE A 195 6.46 11.34 -12.95
CA PHE A 195 5.84 10.57 -14.04
C PHE A 195 4.34 10.76 -14.02
N ALA A 196 3.73 10.73 -15.20
CA ALA A 196 2.31 11.03 -15.34
C ALA A 196 1.67 10.20 -16.46
N THR A 197 0.41 9.82 -16.24
CA THR A 197 -0.52 9.52 -17.33
C THR A 197 -1.16 10.83 -17.80
N ASP A 198 -1.98 10.78 -18.84
CA ASP A 198 -2.78 11.92 -19.30
C ASP A 198 -3.80 12.40 -18.25
N ASP A 199 -4.11 11.58 -17.25
CA ASP A 199 -5.03 11.91 -16.17
C ASP A 199 -4.31 12.44 -14.91
N GLY A 200 -2.98 12.38 -14.80
CA GLY A 200 -2.27 13.00 -13.68
C GLY A 200 -0.92 12.40 -13.36
N GLU A 201 -0.24 13.00 -12.39
CA GLU A 201 1.04 12.52 -11.87
C GLU A 201 0.87 11.30 -10.96
N VAL A 202 1.89 10.45 -10.89
CA VAL A 202 1.95 9.30 -10.00
C VAL A 202 1.77 9.72 -8.55
N LEU A 203 0.95 8.97 -7.82
CA LEU A 203 0.67 9.21 -6.42
C LEU A 203 1.54 8.32 -5.53
N LEU A 204 2.58 8.89 -4.94
CA LEU A 204 3.36 8.22 -3.90
C LEU A 204 2.79 8.56 -2.52
N PHE A 205 2.41 7.55 -1.75
CA PHE A 205 1.93 7.65 -0.38
C PHE A 205 2.87 6.90 0.57
N ASN A 206 3.10 7.45 1.76
CA ASN A 206 3.99 6.85 2.76
C ASN A 206 3.25 6.53 4.05
N ILE A 207 3.57 5.38 4.62
CA ILE A 207 3.02 4.89 5.87
C ILE A 207 4.20 4.57 6.77
N HIS A 208 4.29 5.31 7.86
CA HIS A 208 5.35 5.18 8.85
C HIS A 208 4.88 4.32 10.03
N LEU A 209 5.57 3.20 10.23
CA LEU A 209 5.32 2.24 11.30
C LEU A 209 6.24 2.55 12.49
N SER A 210 5.75 3.35 13.44
CA SER A 210 6.54 3.70 14.64
C SER A 210 6.36 2.68 15.78
N ALA A 211 7.31 2.65 16.71
CA ALA A 211 7.13 2.04 18.05
C ALA A 211 6.46 3.00 19.05
N SER A 212 6.31 4.27 18.67
CA SER A 212 5.83 5.33 19.55
C SER A 212 4.41 5.06 20.04
N GLU A 213 4.16 5.37 21.31
CA GLU A 213 2.80 5.41 21.90
C GLU A 213 2.08 6.72 21.57
N GLU A 214 2.69 7.59 20.77
CA GLU A 214 2.07 8.84 20.33
C GLU A 214 0.81 8.63 19.52
N ALA A 215 -0.06 9.65 19.54
CA ALA A 215 -1.29 9.62 18.77
C ALA A 215 -1.00 9.44 17.27
N PRO A 216 -1.78 8.61 16.56
CA PRO A 216 -1.62 8.47 15.12
C PRO A 216 -1.87 9.81 14.43
N VAL A 217 -1.05 10.11 13.42
CA VAL A 217 -1.24 11.27 12.54
C VAL A 217 -1.64 10.74 11.18
N GLU A 218 -2.87 11.02 10.77
CA GLU A 218 -3.43 10.56 9.52
C GLU A 218 -3.74 11.76 8.63
N LEU A 219 -3.27 11.74 7.38
CA LEU A 219 -3.55 12.77 6.38
C LEU A 219 -3.15 14.21 6.80
N PRO A 220 -1.92 14.43 7.29
CA PRO A 220 -1.51 15.77 7.69
C PRO A 220 -1.44 16.72 6.49
N SER A 221 -1.69 18.01 6.76
CA SER A 221 -1.61 19.07 5.76
C SER A 221 -0.29 19.84 5.81
N ALA A 222 0.40 19.82 6.96
CA ALA A 222 1.64 20.54 7.19
C ALA A 222 2.68 19.69 7.95
N ALA A 223 3.95 20.07 7.83
CA ALA A 223 5.06 19.32 8.43
C ALA A 223 5.09 19.43 9.96
N ASP A 224 4.52 20.49 10.54
CA ASP A 224 4.39 20.68 11.98
C ASP A 224 3.25 19.86 12.61
N GLU A 225 2.41 19.20 11.79
CA GLU A 225 1.45 18.19 12.24
C GLU A 225 2.10 16.80 12.41
N VAL A 226 3.32 16.62 11.89
CA VAL A 226 4.07 15.37 11.97
C VAL A 226 4.98 15.41 13.21
N PRO A 227 5.20 14.27 13.91
CA PRO A 227 6.08 14.24 15.08
C PRO A 227 7.49 14.75 14.76
N THR A 228 7.99 15.63 15.63
CA THR A 228 9.27 16.35 15.44
C THR A 228 10.46 15.64 16.08
N ASP A 229 10.18 14.68 16.96
CA ASP A 229 11.13 13.78 17.57
C ASP A 229 11.45 12.56 16.68
N ASP A 230 10.62 12.31 15.66
CA ASP A 230 10.89 11.33 14.62
C ASP A 230 11.54 11.98 13.38
N GLU A 231 12.85 11.81 13.27
CA GLU A 231 13.69 12.38 12.22
C GLU A 231 13.38 11.87 10.80
N TYR A 232 12.60 10.78 10.66
CA TYR A 232 12.23 10.20 9.36
C TYR A 232 10.83 10.61 8.90
N ALA A 233 9.95 10.93 9.84
CA ALA A 233 8.57 11.26 9.56
C ALA A 233 8.45 12.50 8.66
N GLU A 234 9.29 13.52 8.85
CA GLU A 234 9.32 14.70 7.97
C GLU A 234 9.72 14.33 6.53
N VAL A 235 10.74 13.50 6.35
CA VAL A 235 11.20 13.06 5.01
C VAL A 235 10.10 12.30 4.29
N LEU A 236 9.45 11.35 4.97
CA LEU A 236 8.34 10.57 4.40
C LEU A 236 7.13 11.45 4.07
N PHE A 237 6.81 12.44 4.92
CA PHE A 237 5.80 13.44 4.63
C PHE A 237 6.12 14.27 3.37
N GLN A 238 7.37 14.72 3.23
CA GLN A 238 7.82 15.47 2.05
C GLN A 238 7.73 14.63 0.77
N MET A 239 8.09 13.35 0.86
CA MET A 239 7.97 12.37 -0.23
C MET A 239 6.51 12.14 -0.63
N SER A 240 5.56 12.16 0.30
CA SER A 240 4.14 11.90 0.04
C SER A 240 3.49 12.93 -0.88
N SER A 241 2.64 12.45 -1.78
CA SER A 241 1.87 13.27 -2.73
C SER A 241 0.68 13.91 -2.04
N ARG A 242 0.24 15.07 -2.54
CA ARG A 242 -1.02 15.67 -2.11
C ARG A 242 -2.19 14.80 -2.56
N LEU A 243 -3.25 14.73 -1.77
CA LEU A 243 -4.44 14.00 -2.16
C LEU A 243 -5.19 14.72 -3.30
N PRO A 244 -5.52 14.01 -4.40
CA PRO A 244 -6.44 14.51 -5.41
C PRO A 244 -7.81 14.87 -4.84
N PHE A 245 -8.60 15.65 -5.59
CA PHE A 245 -9.92 16.08 -5.15
C PHE A 245 -10.84 14.92 -4.77
N SER A 246 -10.88 13.85 -5.58
CA SER A 246 -11.71 12.66 -5.33
C SER A 246 -11.33 11.98 -4.00
N MET A 247 -10.03 11.81 -3.76
CA MET A 247 -9.51 11.22 -2.52
C MET A 247 -9.80 12.10 -1.30
N ARG A 248 -9.62 13.42 -1.42
CA ARG A 248 -9.97 14.34 -0.33
C ARG A 248 -11.46 14.31 0.00
N SER A 249 -12.32 14.32 -1.02
CA SER A 249 -13.76 14.22 -0.80
C SER A 249 -14.16 12.88 -0.17
N ALA A 250 -13.49 11.78 -0.53
CA ALA A 250 -13.69 10.49 0.14
C ALA A 250 -13.22 10.51 1.60
N ALA A 251 -12.08 11.14 1.89
CA ALA A 251 -11.57 11.30 3.25
C ALA A 251 -12.52 12.15 4.13
N GLU A 252 -13.06 13.25 3.59
CA GLU A 252 -14.07 14.07 4.30
C GLU A 252 -15.33 13.27 4.67
N GLN A 253 -15.76 12.35 3.80
CA GLN A 253 -16.91 11.49 4.05
C GLN A 253 -16.66 10.47 5.17
N GLU A 254 -15.40 10.05 5.35
CA GLU A 254 -14.96 9.20 6.47
C GLU A 254 -14.69 10.01 7.75
N GLY A 255 -14.89 11.33 7.72
CA GLY A 255 -14.75 12.21 8.89
C GLY A 255 -13.36 12.84 9.07
N TYR A 256 -12.45 12.67 8.10
CA TYR A 256 -11.15 13.32 8.15
C TYR A 256 -11.25 14.81 7.86
N SER A 257 -10.45 15.61 8.57
CA SER A 257 -10.25 17.02 8.25
C SER A 257 -9.16 17.15 7.18
N VAL A 258 -9.54 17.58 5.98
CA VAL A 258 -8.59 17.70 4.86
C VAL A 258 -8.60 19.12 4.27
N THR A 259 -7.49 19.48 3.65
CA THR A 259 -7.23 20.77 3.00
C THR A 259 -6.67 20.57 1.59
N LEU A 260 -6.32 21.63 0.87
CA LEU A 260 -5.63 21.53 -0.42
C LEU A 260 -4.19 21.01 -0.31
N ASP A 261 -3.62 21.08 0.89
CA ASP A 261 -2.23 20.70 1.15
C ASP A 261 -2.11 19.32 1.79
N THR A 262 -3.24 18.70 2.19
CA THR A 262 -3.31 17.32 2.72
C THR A 262 -2.54 16.34 1.86
N ARG A 263 -1.62 15.60 2.50
CA ARG A 263 -0.78 14.60 1.86
C ARG A 263 -1.20 13.18 2.21
N GLY A 264 -0.86 12.29 1.30
CA GLY A 264 -1.00 10.86 1.47
C GLY A 264 0.06 10.29 2.44
N PHE A 265 0.06 10.74 3.69
CA PHE A 265 0.96 10.29 4.74
C PHE A 265 0.18 9.80 5.96
N VAL A 266 0.68 8.73 6.59
CA VAL A 266 0.19 8.24 7.88
C VAL A 266 1.39 7.95 8.78
N PHE A 267 1.34 8.43 10.01
CA PHE A 267 2.30 8.15 11.08
C PHE A 267 1.65 7.31 12.18
N ASN A 268 2.41 6.36 12.73
CA ASN A 268 1.94 5.38 13.70
C ASN A 268 0.73 4.59 13.18
N ALA A 269 0.81 4.23 11.90
CA ALA A 269 -0.31 3.62 11.21
C ALA A 269 -0.60 2.24 11.78
N ASP A 270 -1.84 2.02 12.15
CA ASP A 270 -2.35 0.68 12.33
C ASP A 270 -2.68 0.05 10.94
N PRO A 271 -2.84 -1.28 10.88
CA PRO A 271 -3.32 -1.98 9.69
C PRO A 271 -4.60 -1.39 9.06
N VAL A 272 -5.49 -0.81 9.86
CA VAL A 272 -6.77 -0.24 9.42
C VAL A 272 -6.52 1.05 8.66
N SER A 273 -5.55 1.87 9.06
CA SER A 273 -5.13 3.06 8.33
C SER A 273 -4.69 2.72 6.90
N LEU A 274 -3.90 1.64 6.70
CA LEU A 274 -3.47 1.20 5.36
C LEU A 274 -4.66 0.79 4.47
N VAL A 275 -5.64 0.08 5.04
CA VAL A 275 -6.88 -0.30 4.34
C VAL A 275 -7.68 0.95 3.95
N THR A 276 -7.93 1.84 4.91
CA THR A 276 -8.68 3.09 4.74
C THR A 276 -8.03 3.97 3.69
N PHE A 277 -6.71 4.08 3.69
CA PHE A 277 -5.95 4.84 2.70
C PHE A 277 -6.14 4.31 1.28
N LEU A 278 -6.04 2.99 1.13
CA LEU A 278 -6.24 2.40 -0.18
C LEU A 278 -7.68 2.56 -0.64
N GLU A 279 -8.66 2.44 0.25
CA GLU A 279 -10.05 2.71 -0.10
C GLU A 279 -10.26 4.14 -0.57
N ILE A 280 -9.74 5.12 0.15
CA ILE A 280 -9.76 6.53 -0.24
C ILE A 280 -9.13 6.70 -1.64
N GLY A 281 -8.01 6.02 -1.89
CA GLY A 281 -7.27 6.12 -3.15
C GLY A 281 -7.85 5.35 -4.34
N THR A 282 -8.69 4.36 -4.10
CA THR A 282 -9.18 3.43 -5.14
C THR A 282 -10.69 3.40 -5.29
N ARG A 283 -11.43 4.24 -4.56
CA ARG A 283 -12.87 4.44 -4.75
C ARG A 283 -13.15 4.94 -6.17
N PRO A 284 -13.80 4.15 -7.03
CA PRO A 284 -14.18 4.63 -8.34
C PRO A 284 -15.16 5.79 -8.18
N SER A 285 -14.87 6.90 -8.85
CA SER A 285 -15.81 8.02 -8.98
C SER A 285 -17.04 7.54 -9.75
N ASN A 286 -18.07 7.12 -9.01
CA ASN A 286 -19.38 6.69 -9.49
C ASN A 286 -19.42 5.38 -10.30
N LEU A 287 -19.43 4.24 -9.61
CA LEU A 287 -20.17 3.07 -10.11
C LEU A 287 -21.67 3.37 -9.98
N ARG A 288 -22.26 4.00 -11.01
CA ARG A 288 -23.69 4.00 -11.26
C ARG A 288 -24.04 2.91 -12.26
#